data_AF-A0A6F8YKV9-F1
#
_entry.id   AF-A0A6F8YKV9-F1
#
_cell.length_a   1.000
_cell.length_b   1.000
_cell.length_c   1.000
_cell.angle_alpha   90.00
_cell.angle_beta   90.00
_cell.angle_gamma   90.00
#
_symmetry.space_group_name_H-M   'P 1'
#
loop_
_entity.id
_entity.type
_entity.pdbx_description
1 polymer ?
#
loop_
_entity_poly.entity_id
_entity_poly.type
_entity_poly.pdbx_seq_one_letter_code
_entity_poly.pdbx_strand_id
1 'polypeptide(L)'
;MWITLVSLVITMTAGTGVVMWLGELITDRGVGNGMSVLIFTSIAARLPSEGWTIKESQGWGKFFLVLALVLVVITAVVFIEQAQRRIPVQYAKRMIGRRMYGGTSTYIPLKVNQAGVIPVIFASSLLYLPQLALQFGDPNDLNSFEAWVQNHLANPADWVYIVVYFFLIIFFTYFYVSITFNPTEVAENMKKYGGFVPGIRPGKPTAEYLDFILSRITLPGAMYLGLISILPNFFFIWLDSSQYQNFPFGGTAVLIMVGVGLETVKQIESQLMQRNYEGFLR
;
A
#
# COMPACT_ATOMS: atom_id res chain seq x y z
N MET A 1 -6.40 -14.75 38.29
CA MET A 1 -6.31 -15.12 36.86
C MET A 1 -7.41 -14.47 36.02
N TRP A 2 -8.70 -14.59 36.38
CA TRP A 2 -9.79 -13.93 35.65
C TRP A 2 -9.75 -12.40 35.72
N ILE A 3 -9.53 -11.82 36.91
CA ILE A 3 -9.43 -10.35 37.08
C ILE A 3 -8.26 -9.77 36.26
N THR A 4 -7.13 -10.47 36.20
CA THR A 4 -5.95 -10.06 35.42
C THR A 4 -6.16 -10.16 33.91
N LEU A 5 -6.91 -11.16 33.43
CA LEU A 5 -7.27 -11.27 32.01
C LEU A 5 -8.26 -10.18 31.60
N VAL A 6 -9.28 -9.93 32.43
CA VAL A 6 -10.27 -8.88 32.18
C VAL A 6 -9.61 -7.49 32.20
N SER A 7 -8.71 -7.23 33.16
CA SER A 7 -7.98 -5.95 33.18
C SER A 7 -7.07 -5.78 31.96
N LEU A 8 -6.44 -6.85 31.49
CA LEU A 8 -5.60 -6.83 30.28
C LEU A 8 -6.44 -6.54 29.03
N VAL A 9 -7.57 -7.21 28.85
CA VAL A 9 -8.48 -6.97 27.72
C VAL A 9 -9.02 -5.55 27.72
N ILE A 10 -9.46 -5.05 28.88
CA ILE A 10 -9.96 -3.66 29.01
C ILE A 10 -8.84 -2.67 28.69
N THR A 11 -7.63 -2.88 29.21
CA THR A 11 -6.49 -1.97 28.98
C THR A 11 -6.07 -1.97 27.50
N MET A 12 -6.01 -3.13 26.84
CA MET A 12 -5.70 -3.21 25.40
C MET A 12 -6.80 -2.57 24.55
N THR A 13 -8.07 -2.83 24.88
CA THR A 13 -9.21 -2.26 24.15
C THR A 13 -9.25 -0.73 24.31
N ALA A 14 -9.11 -0.24 25.54
CA ALA A 14 -9.02 1.19 25.82
C ALA A 14 -7.83 1.83 25.10
N GLY A 15 -6.67 1.17 25.09
CA GLY A 15 -5.50 1.60 24.33
C GLY A 15 -5.78 1.72 22.84
N THR A 16 -6.40 0.71 22.21
CA THR A 16 -6.77 0.76 20.79
C THR A 16 -7.80 1.85 20.49
N GLY A 17 -8.77 2.08 21.39
CA GLY A 17 -9.74 3.16 21.27
C GLY A 17 -9.10 4.54 21.30
N VAL A 18 -8.12 4.76 22.18
CA VAL A 18 -7.36 6.01 22.22
C VAL A 18 -6.54 6.21 20.95
N VAL A 19 -5.91 5.17 20.43
CA VAL A 19 -5.15 5.25 19.17
C VAL A 19 -6.06 5.58 17.99
N MET A 20 -7.24 4.96 17.90
CA MET A 20 -8.24 5.27 16.88
C MET A 20 -8.71 6.72 16.97
N TRP A 21 -9.04 7.18 18.17
CA TRP A 21 -9.46 8.57 18.41
C TRP A 21 -8.37 9.57 18.02
N LEU A 22 -7.10 9.30 18.34
CA LEU A 22 -5.98 10.11 17.88
C LEU A 22 -5.84 10.09 16.35
N GLY A 23 -6.06 8.94 15.71
CA GLY A 23 -6.06 8.80 14.26
C GLY A 23 -7.15 9.65 13.59
N GLU A 24 -8.36 9.66 14.13
CA GLU A 24 -9.45 10.53 13.67
C GLU A 24 -9.11 12.02 13.87
N LEU A 25 -8.57 12.38 15.04
CA LEU A 25 -8.20 13.77 15.34
C LEU A 25 -7.09 14.29 14.40
N ILE A 26 -6.12 13.45 14.02
CA ILE A 26 -5.10 13.77 13.02
C ILE A 26 -5.73 13.92 11.63
N THR A 27 -6.74 13.12 11.30
CA THR A 27 -7.43 13.22 10.01
C THR A 27 -8.22 14.52 9.90
N ASP A 28 -8.88 14.94 10.99
CA ASP A 28 -9.70 16.16 11.02
C ASP A 28 -8.88 17.45 11.09
N ARG A 29 -7.81 17.47 11.90
CA ARG A 29 -7.04 18.70 12.19
C ARG A 29 -5.66 18.72 11.53
N GLY A 30 -5.18 17.58 11.07
CA GLY A 30 -3.85 17.41 10.49
C GLY A 30 -3.88 17.31 8.97
N VAL A 31 -2.87 16.62 8.44
CA VAL A 31 -2.71 16.38 7.00
C VAL A 31 -2.49 14.88 6.78
N GLY A 32 -3.17 14.30 5.79
CA GLY A 32 -3.12 12.87 5.52
C GLY A 32 -4.27 12.08 6.14
N ASN A 33 -4.24 10.77 5.92
CA ASN A 33 -5.05 9.82 6.66
C ASN A 33 -4.36 9.54 8.01
N GLY A 34 -4.99 9.91 9.12
CA GLY A 34 -4.36 9.85 10.43
C GLY A 34 -3.97 8.44 10.88
N MET A 35 -4.76 7.42 10.52
CA MET A 35 -4.39 6.02 10.79
C MET A 35 -3.12 5.62 10.05
N SER A 36 -3.00 6.02 8.78
CA SER A 36 -1.80 5.74 7.97
C SER A 36 -0.56 6.47 8.50
N VAL A 37 -0.71 7.73 8.95
CA VAL A 37 0.37 8.53 9.54
C VAL A 37 0.85 7.94 10.87
N LEU A 38 -0.06 7.40 11.68
CA LEU A 38 0.30 6.70 12.92
C LEU A 38 1.13 5.43 12.65
N ILE A 39 0.71 4.62 11.67
CA ILE A 39 1.47 3.43 11.25
C ILE A 39 2.84 3.83 10.71
N PHE A 40 2.89 4.87 9.86
CA PHE A 40 4.14 5.44 9.36
C PHE A 40 5.09 5.83 10.50
N THR A 41 4.57 6.54 11.50
CA THR A 41 5.37 7.02 12.65
C THR A 41 5.89 5.85 13.49
N SER A 42 5.07 4.82 13.70
CA SER A 42 5.46 3.59 14.41
C SER A 42 6.59 2.84 13.71
N ILE A 43 6.52 2.72 12.38
CA ILE A 43 7.58 2.08 11.58
C ILE A 43 8.84 2.94 11.59
N ALA A 44 8.71 4.24 11.35
CA ALA A 44 9.82 5.18 11.30
C ALA A 44 10.58 5.26 12.64
N ALA A 45 9.88 5.20 13.77
CA ALA A 45 10.48 5.21 15.10
C ALA A 45 11.36 3.99 15.40
N ARG A 46 11.14 2.85 14.74
CA ARG A 46 11.91 1.60 14.92
C ARG A 46 13.18 1.55 14.07
N LEU A 47 13.24 2.29 12.96
CA LEU A 47 14.39 2.24 12.05
C LEU A 47 15.73 2.60 12.72
N PRO A 48 15.82 3.66 13.57
CA PRO A 48 17.10 4.04 14.17
C PRO A 48 17.64 2.99 15.13
N SER A 49 16.78 2.41 15.97
CA SER A 49 17.18 1.39 16.93
C SER A 49 17.67 0.12 16.24
N GLU A 50 16.94 -0.33 15.22
CA GLU A 50 17.29 -1.53 14.46
C GLU A 50 18.52 -1.32 13.57
N GLY A 51 18.68 -0.13 13.00
CA GLY A 51 19.91 0.27 12.29
C GLY A 51 21.13 0.22 13.21
N TRP A 52 20.97 0.63 14.48
CA TRP A 52 22.04 0.56 15.47
C TRP A 52 22.38 -0.88 15.85
N THR A 53 21.38 -1.75 16.01
CA THR A 53 21.58 -3.19 16.26
C THR A 53 22.36 -3.86 15.13
N ILE A 54 22.08 -3.52 13.87
CA ILE A 54 22.80 -4.05 12.70
C ILE A 54 24.29 -3.63 12.73
N LYS A 55 24.56 -2.39 13.11
CA LYS A 55 25.92 -1.88 13.24
C LYS A 55 26.70 -2.63 14.33
N GLU A 56 26.10 -2.86 15.49
CA GLU A 56 26.74 -3.57 16.61
C GLU A 56 26.94 -5.06 16.32
N SER A 57 25.99 -5.70 15.64
CA SER A 57 26.02 -7.14 15.34
C SER A 57 27.00 -7.51 14.20
N GLN A 58 27.06 -6.71 13.14
CA GLN A 58 27.66 -7.12 11.86
C GLN A 58 28.81 -6.20 11.40
N GLY A 59 29.11 -5.14 12.16
CA GLY A 59 30.15 -4.15 11.86
C GLY A 59 29.77 -3.13 10.78
N TRP A 60 30.59 -2.08 10.66
CA TRP A 60 30.33 -0.94 9.76
C TRP A 60 30.19 -1.33 8.29
N GLY A 61 30.92 -2.34 7.81
CA GLY A 61 30.90 -2.75 6.40
C GLY A 61 29.54 -3.31 5.95
N LYS A 62 28.92 -4.19 6.75
CA LYS A 62 27.59 -4.75 6.46
C LYS A 62 26.48 -3.73 6.67
N PHE A 63 26.65 -2.82 7.64
CA PHE A 63 25.73 -1.70 7.84
C PHE A 63 25.62 -0.81 6.58
N PHE A 64 26.75 -0.41 5.98
CA PHE A 64 26.72 0.38 4.74
C PHE A 64 26.12 -0.38 3.56
N LEU A 65 26.36 -1.69 3.45
CA LEU A 65 25.77 -2.53 2.41
C LEU A 65 24.24 -2.58 2.55
N VAL A 66 23.73 -2.82 3.77
CA VAL A 66 22.28 -2.83 4.04
C VAL A 66 21.66 -1.46 3.77
N LEU A 67 22.31 -0.38 4.20
CA LEU A 67 21.84 0.98 3.95
C LEU A 67 21.73 1.27 2.44
N ALA A 68 22.75 0.88 1.67
CA ALA A 68 22.76 1.04 0.21
C ALA A 68 21.64 0.22 -0.45
N LEU A 69 21.42 -1.02 -0.01
CA LEU A 69 20.33 -1.86 -0.50
C LEU A 69 18.95 -1.24 -0.22
N VAL A 70 18.72 -0.76 1.00
CA VAL A 70 17.47 -0.10 1.40
C VAL A 70 17.22 1.13 0.54
N LEU A 71 18.24 1.94 0.26
CA LEU A 71 18.12 3.13 -0.59
C LEU A 71 17.75 2.75 -2.03
N VAL A 72 18.34 1.69 -2.58
CA VAL A 72 17.98 1.16 -3.92
C VAL A 72 16.53 0.69 -3.95
N VAL A 73 16.09 -0.06 -2.93
CA VAL A 73 14.70 -0.54 -2.83
C VAL A 73 13.73 0.65 -2.71
N ILE A 74 14.01 1.63 -1.84
CA ILE A 74 13.18 2.84 -1.71
C ILE A 74 13.11 3.58 -3.04
N THR A 75 14.23 3.75 -3.74
CA THR A 75 14.25 4.45 -5.05
C THR A 75 13.41 3.71 -6.09
N ALA A 76 13.55 2.38 -6.17
CA ALA A 76 12.72 1.54 -7.04
C ALA A 76 11.23 1.65 -6.68
N VAL A 77 10.91 1.68 -5.38
CA VAL A 77 9.54 1.81 -4.89
C VAL A 77 8.93 3.16 -5.26
N VAL A 78 9.65 4.24 -5.01
CA VAL A 78 9.22 5.61 -5.36
C VAL A 78 8.99 5.72 -6.87
N PHE A 79 9.89 5.17 -7.69
CA PHE A 79 9.76 5.21 -9.15
C PHE A 79 8.48 4.54 -9.63
N ILE A 80 8.15 3.37 -9.09
CA ILE A 80 6.97 2.61 -9.50
C ILE A 80 5.69 3.21 -8.92
N GLU A 81 5.71 3.74 -7.69
CA GLU A 81 4.54 4.41 -7.11
C GLU A 81 4.19 5.74 -7.80
N GLN A 82 5.18 6.44 -8.35
CA GLN A 82 4.94 7.64 -9.15
C GLN A 82 4.57 7.33 -10.60
N ALA A 83 4.74 6.09 -11.05
CA ALA A 83 4.36 5.70 -12.40
C ALA A 83 2.84 5.77 -12.58
N GLN A 84 2.44 6.48 -13.63
CA GLN A 84 1.04 6.67 -13.99
C GLN A 84 0.88 6.55 -15.50
N ARG A 85 -0.18 5.86 -15.92
CA ARG A 85 -0.66 5.85 -17.29
C ARG A 85 -1.64 7.02 -17.47
N ARG A 86 -1.27 7.97 -18.33
CA ARG A 86 -2.10 9.14 -18.65
C ARG A 86 -3.03 8.81 -19.81
N ILE A 87 -4.35 8.82 -19.57
CA ILE A 87 -5.35 8.65 -20.63
C ILE A 87 -5.81 10.04 -21.08
N PRO A 88 -5.57 10.46 -22.34
CA PRO A 88 -6.01 11.77 -22.80
C PRO A 88 -7.54 11.83 -22.88
N VAL A 89 -8.10 12.92 -22.37
CA VAL A 89 -9.52 13.22 -22.39
C VAL A 89 -9.72 14.61 -22.98
N GLN A 90 -10.73 14.74 -23.82
CA GLN A 90 -11.15 16.01 -24.38
C GLN A 90 -12.53 16.36 -23.83
N TYR A 91 -12.66 17.58 -23.33
CA TYR A 91 -13.97 18.13 -22.99
C TYR A 91 -14.55 18.85 -24.20
N ALA A 92 -15.84 18.60 -24.45
CA ALA A 92 -16.57 19.20 -25.55
C ALA A 92 -16.49 20.73 -25.47
N LYS A 93 -16.18 21.35 -26.60
CA LYS A 93 -16.05 22.80 -26.72
C LYS A 93 -17.43 23.43 -26.67
N ARG A 94 -17.58 24.53 -25.91
CA ARG A 94 -18.81 25.33 -25.92
C ARG A 94 -18.62 26.47 -26.91
N MET A 95 -19.44 26.50 -27.96
CA MET A 95 -19.43 27.62 -28.91
C MET A 95 -20.24 28.77 -28.31
N ILE A 96 -19.59 29.89 -28.02
CA ILE A 96 -20.24 31.14 -27.61
C ILE A 96 -20.00 32.16 -28.73
N GLY A 97 -21.05 32.47 -29.49
CA GLY A 97 -20.95 33.34 -30.68
C GLY A 97 -20.19 32.67 -31.84
N ARG A 98 -19.27 33.41 -32.49
CA ARG A 98 -18.41 32.91 -33.60
C ARG A 98 -17.04 32.37 -33.15
N ARG A 99 -16.71 32.47 -31.86
CA ARG A 99 -15.41 32.02 -31.33
C ARG A 99 -15.60 30.73 -30.54
N MET A 100 -14.75 29.77 -30.86
CA MET A 100 -14.69 28.50 -30.16
C MET A 100 -13.89 28.70 -28.87
N TYR A 101 -14.58 28.70 -27.72
CA TYR A 101 -13.93 28.73 -26.41
C TYR A 101 -13.89 27.31 -25.83
N GLY A 102 -12.75 26.95 -25.26
CA GLY A 102 -12.55 25.65 -24.62
C GLY A 102 -12.13 24.53 -25.58
N GLY A 103 -11.81 23.39 -24.97
CA GLY A 103 -11.14 22.25 -25.61
C GLY A 103 -9.70 22.07 -25.15
N THR A 104 -9.43 22.31 -23.87
CA THR A 104 -8.17 21.90 -23.25
C THR A 104 -8.11 20.38 -23.24
N SER A 105 -7.07 19.82 -23.85
CA SER A 105 -6.74 18.41 -23.66
C SER A 105 -6.29 18.24 -22.23
N THR A 106 -7.03 17.43 -21.47
CA THR A 106 -6.61 16.98 -20.14
C THR A 106 -6.24 15.51 -20.22
N TYR A 107 -5.84 14.93 -19.10
CA TYR A 107 -5.68 13.48 -18.98
C TYR A 107 -6.22 13.00 -17.63
N ILE A 108 -6.73 11.77 -17.62
CA ILE A 108 -7.02 11.04 -16.38
C ILE A 108 -5.76 10.24 -16.03
N PRO A 109 -5.11 10.50 -14.89
CA PRO A 109 -3.99 9.70 -14.43
C PRO A 109 -4.49 8.41 -13.79
N LEU A 110 -4.11 7.27 -14.35
CA LEU A 110 -4.27 5.97 -13.71
C LEU A 110 -2.91 5.52 -13.16
N LYS A 111 -2.76 5.48 -11.83
CA LYS A 111 -1.53 4.99 -11.20
C LYS A 111 -1.30 3.51 -11.50
N VAL A 112 -0.04 3.08 -11.55
CA VAL A 112 0.31 1.66 -11.71
C VAL A 112 -0.13 0.85 -10.50
N ASN A 113 0.10 1.37 -9.31
CA ASN A 113 -0.46 0.82 -8.08
C ASN A 113 -1.65 1.67 -7.59
N GLN A 114 -2.86 1.36 -8.06
CA GLN A 114 -4.05 1.97 -7.50
C GLN A 114 -4.43 1.42 -6.13
N ALA A 115 -4.00 0.20 -5.81
CA ALA A 115 -4.39 -0.49 -4.59
C ALA A 115 -3.62 -0.02 -3.35
N GLY A 116 -2.50 0.68 -3.56
CA GLY A 116 -1.58 1.05 -2.49
C GLY A 116 -1.03 -0.20 -1.78
N VAL A 117 -0.97 -0.16 -0.46
CA VAL A 117 -0.40 -1.24 0.37
C VAL A 117 -1.47 -2.16 0.97
N ILE A 118 -2.75 -1.81 0.81
CA ILE A 118 -3.88 -2.49 1.47
C ILE A 118 -3.97 -3.99 1.12
N PRO A 119 -3.83 -4.42 -0.15
CA PRO A 119 -3.85 -5.86 -0.48
C PRO A 119 -2.80 -6.68 0.27
N VAL A 120 -1.63 -6.10 0.48
CA VAL A 120 -0.52 -6.76 1.16
C VAL A 120 -0.83 -6.95 2.65
N ILE A 121 -1.48 -5.95 3.26
CA ILE A 121 -1.94 -6.04 4.65
C ILE A 121 -2.99 -7.16 4.78
N PHE A 122 -3.97 -7.22 3.88
CA PHE A 122 -4.98 -8.29 3.91
C PHE A 122 -4.38 -9.68 3.72
N ALA A 123 -3.44 -9.84 2.79
CA ALA A 123 -2.72 -11.09 2.60
C ALA A 123 -1.98 -11.51 3.89
N SER A 124 -1.29 -10.57 4.54
CA SER A 124 -0.56 -10.85 5.78
C SER A 124 -1.49 -11.19 6.96
N SER A 125 -2.64 -10.50 7.08
CA SER A 125 -3.62 -10.80 8.14
C SER A 125 -4.28 -12.16 7.93
N LEU A 126 -4.52 -12.57 6.68
CA LEU A 126 -5.11 -13.86 6.37
C LEU A 126 -4.14 -15.00 6.73
N LEU A 127 -2.85 -14.85 6.43
CA LEU A 127 -1.81 -15.82 6.81
C LEU A 127 -1.55 -15.87 8.32
N TYR A 128 -1.88 -14.80 9.05
CA TYR A 128 -1.77 -14.78 10.51
C TYR A 128 -2.87 -15.58 11.22
N LEU A 129 -4.06 -15.74 10.61
CA LEU A 129 -5.19 -16.46 11.22
C LEU A 129 -4.86 -17.94 11.55
N PRO A 130 -4.28 -18.74 10.64
CA PRO A 130 -3.85 -20.10 10.97
C PRO A 130 -2.82 -20.14 12.11
N GLN A 131 -1.89 -19.17 12.15
CA GLN A 131 -0.88 -19.11 13.20
C GLN A 131 -1.51 -18.83 14.58
N LEU A 132 -2.54 -17.98 14.64
CA LEU A 132 -3.32 -17.77 15.86
C LEU A 132 -4.09 -19.03 16.27
N ALA A 133 -4.69 -19.75 15.31
CA ALA A 133 -5.39 -21.00 15.58
C ALA A 133 -4.45 -22.06 16.19
N LEU A 134 -3.21 -22.15 15.71
CA LEU A 134 -2.18 -23.03 16.27
C LEU A 134 -1.78 -22.67 17.72
N GLN A 135 -1.91 -21.42 18.16
CA GLN A 135 -1.64 -21.04 19.54
C GLN A 135 -2.67 -21.59 20.54
N PHE A 136 -3.83 -22.03 20.07
CA PHE A 136 -4.86 -22.67 20.90
C PHE A 136 -4.73 -24.20 20.96
N GLY A 137 -3.85 -24.81 20.15
CA GLY A 137 -3.56 -26.25 20.18
C GLY A 137 -2.48 -26.61 21.21
N ASP A 138 -2.49 -27.86 21.69
CA ASP A 138 -1.51 -28.34 22.67
C ASP A 138 -0.11 -28.46 22.01
N PRO A 139 0.96 -27.86 22.58
CA PRO A 139 2.30 -27.88 21.98
C PRO A 139 2.93 -29.26 21.80
N ASN A 140 2.39 -30.28 22.48
CA ASN A 140 2.98 -31.62 22.59
C ASN A 140 2.27 -32.69 21.75
N ASP A 141 1.07 -32.41 21.22
CA ASP A 141 0.28 -33.33 20.38
C ASP A 141 -0.13 -32.62 19.08
N LEU A 142 0.88 -32.15 18.33
CA LEU A 142 0.64 -31.57 17.01
C LEU A 142 0.09 -32.66 16.08
N ASN A 143 -1.19 -32.54 15.72
CA ASN A 143 -1.72 -33.34 14.62
C ASN A 143 -0.86 -33.11 13.38
N SER A 144 -0.70 -34.12 12.51
CA SER A 144 0.13 -34.01 11.29
C SER A 144 -0.20 -32.77 10.43
N PHE A 145 -1.46 -32.34 10.47
CA PHE A 145 -1.94 -31.10 9.85
C PHE A 145 -1.44 -29.83 10.56
N GLU A 146 -1.44 -29.78 11.88
CA GLU A 146 -0.97 -28.63 12.66
C GLU A 146 0.55 -28.44 12.52
N ALA A 147 1.31 -29.53 12.56
CA ALA A 147 2.74 -29.51 12.26
C ALA A 147 3.02 -29.06 10.81
N TRP A 148 2.17 -29.45 9.85
CA TRP A 148 2.30 -29.01 8.45
C TRP A 148 2.04 -27.51 8.30
N VAL A 149 0.98 -26.98 8.94
CA VAL A 149 0.67 -25.54 8.94
C VAL A 149 1.76 -24.76 9.66
N GLN A 150 2.28 -25.25 10.78
CA GLN A 150 3.37 -24.58 11.51
C GLN A 150 4.65 -24.52 10.68
N ASN A 151 4.99 -25.60 9.97
CA ASN A 151 6.23 -25.66 9.21
C ASN A 151 6.17 -24.91 7.86
N HIS A 152 5.02 -24.92 7.17
CA HIS A 152 4.90 -24.36 5.81
C HIS A 152 4.14 -23.04 5.72
N LEU A 153 3.22 -22.75 6.66
CA LEU A 153 2.39 -21.53 6.67
C LEU A 153 2.77 -20.55 7.78
N ALA A 154 3.38 -21.01 8.88
CA ALA A 154 3.81 -20.12 9.96
C ALA A 154 5.29 -19.72 9.86
N ASN A 155 6.11 -20.42 9.06
CA ASN A 155 7.51 -20.08 8.87
C ASN A 155 7.69 -19.15 7.65
N PRO A 156 8.09 -17.88 7.84
CA PRO A 156 8.27 -16.93 6.75
C PRO A 156 9.42 -17.29 5.80
N ALA A 157 10.34 -18.16 6.23
CA ALA A 157 11.48 -18.61 5.44
C ALA A 157 11.15 -19.79 4.52
N ASP A 158 9.99 -20.43 4.68
CA ASP A 158 9.63 -21.58 3.85
C ASP A 158 9.16 -21.14 2.46
N TRP A 159 9.51 -21.94 1.45
CA TRP A 159 9.18 -21.63 0.06
C TRP A 159 7.66 -21.67 -0.18
N VAL A 160 6.92 -22.53 0.54
CA VAL A 160 5.46 -22.62 0.43
C VAL A 160 4.82 -21.34 0.92
N TYR A 161 5.26 -20.82 2.07
CA TYR A 161 4.80 -19.54 2.60
C TYR A 161 4.98 -18.41 1.58
N ILE A 162 6.18 -18.31 1.00
CA ILE A 162 6.52 -17.30 0.01
C ILE A 162 5.60 -17.36 -1.22
N VAL A 163 5.37 -18.56 -1.76
CA VAL A 163 4.54 -18.76 -2.95
C VAL A 163 3.08 -18.45 -2.64
N VAL A 164 2.54 -18.96 -1.53
CA VAL A 164 1.15 -18.69 -1.12
C VAL A 164 0.95 -17.19 -0.86
N TYR A 165 1.90 -16.54 -0.18
CA TYR A 165 1.86 -15.11 0.08
C TYR A 165 1.89 -14.30 -1.23
N PHE A 166 2.74 -14.67 -2.19
CA PHE A 166 2.79 -14.05 -3.52
C PHE A 166 1.44 -14.08 -4.23
N PHE A 167 0.83 -15.27 -4.33
CA PHE A 167 -0.43 -15.46 -5.02
C PHE A 167 -1.59 -14.76 -4.30
N LEU A 168 -1.60 -14.78 -2.96
CA LEU A 168 -2.58 -14.03 -2.18
C LEU A 168 -2.48 -12.53 -2.43
N ILE A 169 -1.26 -11.96 -2.49
CA ILE A 169 -1.09 -10.54 -2.82
C ILE A 169 -1.67 -10.25 -4.20
N ILE A 170 -1.35 -11.05 -5.22
CA ILE A 170 -1.88 -10.84 -6.57
C ILE A 170 -3.41 -10.89 -6.56
N PHE A 171 -3.98 -11.91 -5.93
CA PHE A 171 -5.44 -12.07 -5.81
C PHE A 171 -6.08 -10.85 -5.13
N PHE A 172 -5.58 -10.44 -3.96
CA PHE A 172 -6.12 -9.29 -3.24
C PHE A 172 -5.89 -7.97 -3.97
N THR A 173 -4.83 -7.81 -4.74
CA THR A 173 -4.61 -6.62 -5.56
C THR A 173 -5.67 -6.51 -6.65
N TYR A 174 -5.98 -7.60 -7.36
CA TYR A 174 -7.06 -7.62 -8.35
C TYR A 174 -8.43 -7.37 -7.71
N PHE A 175 -8.70 -8.06 -6.60
CA PHE A 175 -9.94 -7.90 -5.85
C PHE A 175 -10.14 -6.45 -5.39
N TYR A 176 -9.12 -5.86 -4.76
CA TYR A 176 -9.18 -4.50 -4.24
C TYR A 176 -9.35 -3.45 -5.34
N VAL A 177 -8.63 -3.56 -6.46
CA VAL A 177 -8.76 -2.58 -7.57
C VAL A 177 -10.15 -2.66 -8.20
N SER A 178 -10.71 -3.86 -8.37
CA SER A 178 -12.06 -4.03 -8.93
C SER A 178 -13.16 -3.41 -8.08
N ILE A 179 -12.98 -3.35 -6.76
CA ILE A 179 -13.94 -2.75 -5.82
C ILE A 179 -13.76 -1.23 -5.73
N THR A 180 -12.52 -0.76 -5.70
CA THR A 180 -12.23 0.67 -5.46
C THR A 180 -12.38 1.53 -6.70
N PHE A 181 -12.06 1.01 -7.88
CA PHE A 181 -12.19 1.75 -9.13
C PHE A 181 -13.35 1.20 -9.95
N ASN A 182 -14.46 1.95 -10.00
CA ASN A 182 -15.60 1.60 -10.84
C ASN A 182 -15.49 2.29 -12.23
N PRO A 183 -15.15 1.57 -13.31
CA PRO A 183 -14.99 2.16 -14.64
C PRO A 183 -16.29 2.71 -15.21
N THR A 184 -17.42 2.13 -14.82
CA THR A 184 -18.75 2.54 -15.30
C THR A 184 -19.13 3.91 -14.76
N GLU A 185 -18.89 4.15 -13.47
CA GLU A 185 -19.16 5.42 -12.81
C GLU A 185 -18.24 6.53 -13.34
N VAL A 186 -16.95 6.24 -13.53
CA VAL A 186 -15.99 7.21 -14.11
C VAL A 186 -16.40 7.58 -15.54
N ALA A 187 -16.80 6.62 -16.37
CA ALA A 187 -17.26 6.87 -17.72
C ALA A 187 -18.58 7.69 -17.77
N GLU A 188 -19.50 7.41 -16.84
CA GLU A 188 -20.75 8.16 -16.73
C GLU A 188 -20.52 9.60 -16.26
N ASN A 189 -19.65 9.80 -15.27
CA ASN A 189 -19.22 11.11 -14.82
C ASN A 189 -18.55 11.90 -15.97
N MET A 190 -17.66 11.27 -16.75
CA MET A 190 -17.08 11.90 -17.93
C MET A 190 -18.15 12.35 -18.92
N LYS A 191 -19.11 11.47 -19.24
CA LYS A 191 -20.23 11.80 -20.12
C LYS A 191 -21.05 12.99 -19.59
N LYS A 192 -21.33 13.03 -18.28
CA LYS A 192 -22.07 14.11 -17.62
C LYS A 192 -21.35 15.47 -17.70
N TYR A 193 -20.03 15.48 -17.57
CA TYR A 193 -19.20 16.68 -17.72
C TYR A 193 -18.83 17.01 -19.17
N GLY A 194 -19.41 16.30 -20.17
CA GLY A 194 -19.12 16.51 -21.58
C GLY A 194 -17.70 16.09 -22.01
N GLY A 195 -17.02 15.27 -21.20
CA GLY A 195 -15.72 14.69 -21.47
C GLY A 195 -15.83 13.39 -22.26
N PHE A 196 -14.90 13.18 -23.18
CA PHE A 196 -14.78 11.94 -23.94
C PHE A 196 -13.33 11.58 -24.23
N VAL A 197 -13.06 10.28 -24.35
CA VAL A 197 -11.77 9.78 -24.81
C VAL A 197 -11.77 9.86 -26.35
N PRO A 198 -10.78 10.53 -26.98
CA PRO A 198 -10.71 10.60 -28.44
C PRO A 198 -10.74 9.21 -29.08
N GLY A 199 -11.63 9.00 -30.05
CA GLY A 199 -11.80 7.73 -30.75
C GLY A 199 -12.78 6.73 -30.10
N ILE A 200 -13.33 7.02 -28.92
CA ILE A 200 -14.27 6.11 -28.22
C ILE A 200 -15.57 6.85 -27.89
N ARG A 201 -16.71 6.23 -28.19
CA ARG A 201 -18.02 6.82 -27.90
C ARG A 201 -18.26 6.89 -26.38
N PRO A 202 -18.73 8.04 -25.83
CA PRO A 202 -18.99 8.19 -24.40
C PRO A 202 -20.04 7.22 -23.87
N GLY A 203 -19.80 6.66 -22.68
CA GLY A 203 -20.70 5.70 -22.01
C GLY A 203 -20.07 4.32 -21.88
N LYS A 204 -20.83 3.26 -22.20
CA LYS A 204 -20.38 1.86 -22.07
C LYS A 204 -19.04 1.56 -22.77
N PRO A 205 -18.78 2.00 -24.01
CA PRO A 205 -17.49 1.74 -24.66
C PRO A 205 -16.30 2.40 -23.96
N THR A 206 -16.51 3.56 -23.32
CA THR A 206 -15.49 4.20 -22.48
C THR A 206 -15.23 3.38 -21.20
N ALA A 207 -16.27 2.85 -20.57
CA ALA A 207 -16.12 2.00 -19.38
C ALA A 207 -15.34 0.72 -19.68
N GLU A 208 -15.67 0.02 -20.78
CA GLU A 208 -14.94 -1.17 -21.24
C GLU A 208 -13.47 -0.88 -21.56
N TYR A 209 -13.19 0.29 -22.17
CA TYR A 209 -11.82 0.71 -22.42
C TYR A 209 -11.04 1.00 -21.14
N LEU A 210 -11.66 1.67 -20.17
CA LEU A 210 -11.04 1.91 -18.87
C LEU A 210 -10.77 0.59 -18.12
N ASP A 211 -11.72 -0.35 -18.13
CA ASP A 211 -11.57 -1.67 -17.53
C ASP A 211 -10.45 -2.50 -18.17
N PHE A 212 -10.37 -2.50 -19.51
CA PHE A 212 -9.29 -3.13 -20.25
C PHE A 212 -7.92 -2.54 -19.92
N ILE A 213 -7.86 -1.22 -19.67
CA ILE A 213 -6.64 -0.56 -19.25
C ILE A 213 -6.27 -0.95 -17.81
N LEU A 214 -7.22 -0.90 -16.88
CA LEU A 214 -6.99 -1.20 -15.48
C LEU A 214 -6.48 -2.62 -15.30
N SER A 215 -7.16 -3.61 -15.86
CA SER A 215 -6.77 -5.03 -15.78
C SER A 215 -5.34 -5.31 -16.28
N ARG A 216 -4.85 -4.52 -17.24
CA ARG A 216 -3.48 -4.60 -17.77
C ARG A 216 -2.45 -3.82 -16.95
N ILE A 217 -2.85 -2.72 -16.34
CA ILE A 217 -1.98 -1.95 -15.44
C ILE A 217 -1.82 -2.70 -14.10
N THR A 218 -2.87 -3.34 -13.61
CA THR A 218 -2.86 -4.06 -12.34
C THR A 218 -1.94 -5.27 -12.36
N LEU A 219 -1.73 -5.92 -13.51
CA LEU A 219 -0.87 -7.10 -13.60
C LEU A 219 0.60 -6.77 -13.22
N PRO A 220 1.28 -5.79 -13.86
CA PRO A 220 2.59 -5.33 -13.41
C PRO A 220 2.59 -4.82 -11.97
N GLY A 221 1.56 -4.08 -11.55
CA GLY A 221 1.46 -3.53 -10.19
C GLY A 221 1.39 -4.62 -9.12
N ALA A 222 0.57 -5.65 -9.33
CA ALA A 222 0.42 -6.79 -8.45
C ALA A 222 1.70 -7.63 -8.36
N MET A 223 2.36 -7.88 -9.50
CA MET A 223 3.65 -8.58 -9.50
C MET A 223 4.73 -7.80 -8.75
N TYR A 224 4.81 -6.49 -8.96
CA TYR A 224 5.74 -5.62 -8.25
C TYR A 224 5.49 -5.63 -6.73
N LEU A 225 4.23 -5.49 -6.31
CA LEU A 225 3.85 -5.55 -4.90
C LEU A 225 4.25 -6.89 -4.29
N GLY A 226 3.92 -8.00 -4.95
CA GLY A 226 4.28 -9.34 -4.50
C GLY A 226 5.80 -9.52 -4.38
N LEU A 227 6.58 -9.08 -5.38
CA LEU A 227 8.04 -9.19 -5.36
C LEU A 227 8.68 -8.42 -4.21
N ILE A 228 8.22 -7.20 -3.95
CA ILE A 228 8.77 -6.41 -2.82
C ILE A 228 8.37 -7.00 -1.49
N SER A 229 7.13 -7.45 -1.32
CA SER A 229 6.67 -8.04 -0.07
C SER A 229 7.43 -9.32 0.29
N ILE A 230 7.94 -10.05 -0.70
CA ILE A 230 8.71 -11.27 -0.52
C ILE A 230 10.21 -11.02 -0.42
N LEU A 231 10.69 -9.87 -0.90
CA LEU A 231 12.11 -9.50 -0.88
C LEU A 231 12.76 -9.78 0.49
N PRO A 232 12.18 -9.41 1.65
CA PRO A 232 12.76 -9.75 2.95
C PRO A 232 12.93 -11.25 3.18
N ASN A 233 11.93 -12.07 2.81
CA ASN A 233 11.95 -13.53 2.96
C ASN A 233 13.14 -14.15 2.19
N PHE A 234 13.52 -13.61 1.04
CA PHE A 234 14.73 -14.04 0.35
C PHE A 234 16.02 -13.63 1.06
N PHE A 235 16.08 -12.43 1.66
CA PHE A 235 17.25 -12.01 2.46
C PHE A 235 17.43 -12.88 3.70
N PHE A 236 16.34 -13.33 4.32
CA PHE A 236 16.37 -14.27 5.45
C PHE A 236 17.00 -15.62 5.10
N ILE A 237 16.85 -16.08 3.85
CA ILE A 237 17.42 -17.36 3.37
C ILE A 237 18.91 -17.21 3.02
N TRP A 238 19.32 -16.04 2.51
CA TRP A 238 20.71 -15.78 2.07
C TRP A 238 21.65 -15.32 3.19
N LEU A 239 21.15 -14.62 4.22
CA LEU A 239 21.92 -14.15 5.36
C LEU A 239 21.58 -15.01 6.57
N ASP A 240 22.52 -15.90 6.90
CA ASP A 240 22.32 -16.98 7.86
C ASP A 240 21.63 -16.56 9.17
N SER A 241 20.70 -17.41 9.53
CA SER A 241 19.67 -17.41 10.56
C SER A 241 20.14 -17.15 12.01
N SER A 242 19.46 -16.22 12.71
CA SER A 242 19.09 -16.32 14.15
C SER A 242 18.63 -14.99 14.78
N GLN A 243 18.96 -13.82 14.21
CA GLN A 243 18.71 -12.52 14.85
C GLN A 243 17.81 -11.57 14.04
N TYR A 244 17.41 -11.94 12.84
CA TYR A 244 16.73 -11.01 11.93
C TYR A 244 15.21 -10.99 12.05
N GLN A 245 14.58 -11.73 12.98
CA GLN A 245 13.11 -11.78 13.10
C GLN A 245 12.44 -10.40 13.23
N ASN A 246 13.21 -9.37 13.61
CA ASN A 246 12.76 -7.99 13.70
C ASN A 246 13.38 -7.07 12.65
N PHE A 247 13.78 -7.55 11.46
CA PHE A 247 14.28 -6.64 10.42
C PHE A 247 13.15 -5.67 10.01
N PRO A 248 13.20 -4.39 10.43
CA PRO A 248 12.08 -3.46 10.27
C PRO A 248 11.97 -2.95 8.83
N PHE A 249 12.98 -3.22 7.98
CA PHE A 249 12.96 -2.92 6.55
C PHE A 249 12.26 -4.04 5.76
N GLY A 250 11.22 -4.63 6.34
CA GLY A 250 10.32 -5.51 5.60
C GLY A 250 9.74 -4.77 4.38
N GLY A 251 9.50 -5.50 3.29
CA GLY A 251 8.97 -4.93 2.04
C GLY A 251 7.66 -4.19 2.24
N THR A 252 6.79 -4.71 3.13
CA THR A 252 5.59 -4.02 3.60
C THR A 252 5.88 -2.72 4.33
N ALA A 253 6.82 -2.72 5.28
CA ALA A 253 7.16 -1.53 6.05
C ALA A 253 7.71 -0.40 5.16
N VAL A 254 8.56 -0.76 4.18
CA VAL A 254 9.08 0.19 3.18
C VAL A 254 7.96 0.72 2.28
N LEU A 255 7.07 -0.15 1.80
CA LEU A 255 5.92 0.26 0.99
C LEU A 255 4.99 1.23 1.74
N ILE A 256 4.67 0.94 3.00
CA ILE A 256 3.85 1.83 3.85
C ILE A 256 4.57 3.16 4.04
N MET A 257 5.86 3.13 4.35
CA MET A 257 6.64 4.35 4.59
C MET A 257 6.68 5.28 3.38
N VAL A 258 6.98 4.73 2.20
CA VAL A 258 7.03 5.51 0.97
C VAL A 258 5.64 5.96 0.53
N GLY A 259 4.65 5.06 0.57
CA GLY A 259 3.29 5.34 0.14
C GLY A 259 2.66 6.47 0.95
N VAL A 260 2.67 6.34 2.28
CA VAL A 260 2.11 7.36 3.19
C VAL A 260 2.93 8.65 3.13
N GLY A 261 4.26 8.56 3.11
CA GLY A 261 5.13 9.74 3.01
C GLY A 261 4.85 10.57 1.76
N LEU A 262 4.73 9.92 0.59
CA LEU A 262 4.38 10.60 -0.67
C LEU A 262 2.96 11.16 -0.65
N GLU A 263 2.00 10.46 -0.04
CA GLU A 263 0.63 10.93 0.06
C GLU A 263 0.53 12.19 0.95
N THR A 264 1.16 12.17 2.12
CA THR A 264 1.21 13.33 3.02
C THR A 264 1.83 14.54 2.32
N VAL A 265 2.96 14.37 1.63
CA VAL A 265 3.59 15.47 0.87
C VAL A 265 2.65 16.02 -0.20
N LYS A 266 2.01 15.15 -0.99
CA LYS A 266 1.05 15.58 -2.03
C LYS A 266 -0.15 16.34 -1.46
N GLN A 267 -0.64 15.92 -0.29
CA GLN A 267 -1.73 16.63 0.36
C GLN A 267 -1.31 18.00 0.89
N ILE A 268 -0.10 18.10 1.46
CA ILE A 268 0.49 19.39 1.87
C ILE A 268 0.63 20.31 0.65
N GLU A 269 1.19 19.81 -0.45
CA GLU A 269 1.32 20.57 -1.71
C GLU A 269 -0.04 21.03 -2.24
N SER A 270 -1.05 20.15 -2.24
CA SER A 270 -2.41 20.49 -2.67
C SER A 270 -3.01 21.63 -1.85
N GLN A 271 -2.89 21.59 -0.52
CA GLN A 271 -3.35 22.66 0.36
C GLN A 271 -2.57 23.97 0.15
N LEU A 272 -1.24 23.88 -0.06
CA LEU A 272 -0.41 25.04 -0.37
C LEU A 272 -0.78 25.66 -1.72
N MET A 273 -1.07 24.85 -2.75
CA MET A 273 -1.54 25.32 -4.05
C MET A 273 -2.90 26.01 -3.93
N GLN A 274 -3.82 25.48 -3.11
CA GLN A 274 -5.10 26.14 -2.84
C GLN A 274 -4.93 27.48 -2.11
N ARG A 275 -3.96 27.58 -1.19
CA ARG A 275 -3.66 28.85 -0.49
C ARG A 275 -2.97 29.86 -1.39
N ASN A 276 -2.07 29.40 -2.26
CA ASN A 276 -1.34 30.21 -3.24
C ASN A 276 -2.12 30.43 -4.54
N TYR A 277 -3.40 30.06 -4.59
CA TYR A 277 -4.35 30.57 -5.57
C TYR A 277 -4.61 32.06 -5.26
N GLU A 278 -3.56 32.88 -5.31
CA GLU A 278 -3.70 34.32 -5.33
C GLU A 278 -4.55 34.68 -6.54
N GLY A 279 -5.56 35.49 -6.26
CA GLY A 279 -6.61 35.82 -7.20
C GLY A 279 -6.03 36.28 -8.54
N PHE A 280 -6.42 35.57 -9.60
CA PHE A 280 -6.27 36.00 -11.00
C PHE A 280 -7.09 37.28 -11.31
N LEU A 281 -7.59 37.97 -10.28
CA LEU A 281 -8.42 39.17 -10.30
C LEU A 281 -7.84 40.22 -9.33
N ARG A 282 -6.55 40.55 -9.48
CA ARG A 282 -6.02 41.87 -9.15
C ARG A 282 -5.23 42.41 -10.33
#